data_AF-A0A950AWC4-F1
#
_entry.id   AF-A0A950AWC4-F1
#
_cell.length_a   1.000
_cell.length_b   1.000
_cell.length_c   1.000
_cell.angle_alpha   90.00
_cell.angle_beta   90.00
_cell.angle_gamma   90.00
#
_symmetry.space_group_name_H-M   'P 1'
#
loop_
_entity.id
_entity.type
_entity.pdbx_description
1 polymer ?
#
loop_
_entity_poly.entity_id
_entity_poly.type
_entity_poly.pdbx_seq_one_letter_code
_entity_poly.pdbx_strand_id
1 'polypeptide(L)'
;MIGSSLTSSDVAPPAIELRDLTKQYWKLEERAMLLRSVLPFARTKRSPMYALRDVNLAVQQGETVGIIGRNGAGKTTLLRLMAGVTQPTRGTVRFLGRVAPLISVGVGFHQEMSGRENVFVNGMLLGMTATEVERRFDEIVAFADLEDFIDTPVKFYSSGMFMRLGFSVAVHSDPNVLLVDEVLAVGDLSFQAKCLDRMRALQAEGTSIVLVSHIMSAVRLLCPRVCVLEHGELVYDGEPEAAIGVYYQVTSAADEAAGMGSPVVVVSRELRGVENNYVELDAEVELVTRVRFQQETVDPHFQFQILTTEGLLVSTTQSDLRRPWRVFAGGEEVDVGVRFRTRLAGGSYRLVTIVTGANVDDQLLRDEGPVIYVEPRVGTWGIVDPFATIEIDGEDRTWNESVMLRGPQSQEPGSRH
;
A
#
# COMPACT_ATOMS: atom_id res chain seq x y z
N MET A 1 -2.85 55.96 2.48
CA MET A 1 -2.07 54.72 2.40
C MET A 1 -1.76 54.26 3.82
N ILE A 2 -2.55 53.34 4.36
CA ILE A 2 -2.21 52.58 5.55
C ILE A 2 -2.46 51.13 5.15
N GLY A 3 -1.38 50.39 4.97
CA GLY A 3 -1.41 49.00 4.54
C GLY A 3 -1.96 48.13 5.66
N SER A 4 -3.01 47.37 5.35
CA SER A 4 -3.46 46.25 6.14
C SER A 4 -2.46 45.11 6.00
N SER A 5 -1.71 44.86 7.06
CA SER A 5 -0.97 43.63 7.29
C SER A 5 -1.93 42.45 7.25
N LEU A 6 -1.84 41.62 6.20
CA LEU A 6 -2.46 40.31 6.16
C LEU A 6 -1.79 39.44 7.22
N THR A 7 -2.48 39.24 8.34
CA THR A 7 -2.12 38.25 9.35
C THR A 7 -2.33 36.85 8.77
N SER A 8 -1.49 35.89 9.17
CA SER A 8 -1.43 34.51 8.68
C SER A 8 -2.64 33.63 9.06
N SER A 9 -3.87 34.10 8.89
CA SER A 9 -5.08 33.48 9.44
C SER A 9 -6.18 33.17 8.42
N ASP A 10 -5.87 33.09 7.12
CA ASP A 10 -6.86 32.77 6.07
C ASP A 10 -6.76 31.34 5.52
N VAL A 11 -5.96 30.46 6.14
CA VAL A 11 -5.95 29.03 5.80
C VAL A 11 -6.97 28.32 6.68
N ALA A 12 -8.00 27.74 6.06
CA ALA A 12 -8.99 26.92 6.76
C ALA A 12 -8.28 25.86 7.62
N PRO A 13 -8.78 25.57 8.84
CA PRO A 13 -8.14 24.60 9.72
C PRO A 13 -8.13 23.21 9.06
N PRO A 14 -7.06 22.43 9.23
CA PRO A 14 -6.98 21.08 8.68
C PRO A 14 -8.05 20.17 9.29
N ALA A 15 -8.52 19.18 8.52
CA ALA A 15 -9.43 18.16 8.98
C ALA A 15 -8.79 17.22 10.00
N ILE A 16 -7.49 16.91 9.83
CA ILE A 16 -6.67 16.18 10.81
C ILE A 16 -5.33 16.90 10.96
N GLU A 17 -4.89 17.08 12.20
CA GLU A 17 -3.58 17.61 12.52
C GLU A 17 -2.86 16.77 13.57
N LEU A 18 -1.71 16.23 13.19
CA LEU A 18 -0.78 15.50 14.04
C LEU A 18 0.45 16.35 14.26
N ARG A 19 0.81 16.60 15.52
CA ARG A 19 2.01 17.36 15.90
C ARG A 19 2.87 16.57 16.88
N ASP A 20 4.15 16.40 16.53
CA ASP A 20 5.17 15.70 17.32
C ASP A 20 4.69 14.36 17.89
N LEU A 21 3.96 13.60 17.05
CA LEU A 21 3.21 12.44 17.50
C LEU A 21 4.14 11.25 17.74
N THR A 22 4.27 10.87 19.00
CA THR A 22 5.07 9.71 19.42
C THR A 22 4.20 8.71 20.16
N LYS A 23 4.34 7.43 19.80
CA LYS A 23 3.67 6.32 20.48
C LYS A 23 4.68 5.23 20.82
N GLN A 24 4.81 4.98 22.12
CA GLN A 24 5.70 3.98 22.68
C GLN A 24 4.89 2.86 23.37
N TYR A 25 5.27 1.63 23.07
CA TYR A 25 4.83 0.42 23.76
C TYR A 25 5.99 -0.17 24.56
N TRP A 26 5.67 -1.11 25.46
CA TRP A 26 6.66 -1.81 26.27
C TRP A 26 6.70 -3.29 25.87
N LYS A 27 7.83 -3.75 25.36
CA LYS A 27 8.05 -5.18 25.09
C LYS A 27 8.55 -5.87 26.36
N LEU A 28 7.85 -6.91 26.79
CA LEU A 28 8.35 -7.80 27.84
C LEU A 28 9.25 -8.86 27.19
N GLU A 29 10.42 -9.12 27.76
CA GLU A 29 11.28 -10.23 27.32
C GLU A 29 10.64 -11.58 27.72
N GLU A 30 10.57 -12.53 26.79
CA GLU A 30 9.88 -13.84 26.96
C GLU A 30 10.33 -14.61 28.21
N ARG A 31 11.62 -14.54 28.56
CA ARG A 31 12.16 -15.17 29.78
C ARG A 31 11.51 -14.64 31.06
N ALA A 32 11.00 -13.41 31.06
CA ALA A 32 10.40 -12.80 32.23
C ALA A 32 8.95 -13.23 32.49
N MET A 33 8.23 -13.76 31.49
CA MET A 33 6.90 -14.36 31.69
C MET A 33 7.00 -15.75 32.35
N LEU A 34 7.93 -16.58 31.88
CA LEU A 34 8.23 -17.89 32.48
C LEU A 34 8.82 -17.76 33.90
N LEU A 35 9.63 -16.73 34.15
CA LEU A 35 10.15 -16.48 35.50
C LEU A 35 9.06 -15.98 36.47
N ARG A 36 8.00 -15.31 36.00
CA ARG A 36 6.87 -14.85 36.84
C ARG A 36 6.00 -15.98 37.37
N SER A 37 5.90 -17.12 36.68
CA SER A 37 5.20 -18.29 37.20
C SER A 37 5.96 -18.96 38.35
N VAL A 38 7.27 -18.68 38.50
CA VAL A 38 8.14 -19.29 39.51
C VAL A 38 8.56 -18.29 40.61
N LEU A 39 8.73 -17.01 40.29
CA LEU A 39 9.19 -15.96 41.22
C LEU A 39 8.38 -14.65 41.01
N PRO A 40 7.35 -14.39 41.84
CA PRO A 40 6.46 -13.23 41.68
C PRO A 40 7.14 -11.87 41.93
N PHE A 41 8.35 -11.86 42.48
CA PHE A 41 9.11 -10.64 42.80
C PHE A 41 10.28 -10.33 41.83
N ALA A 42 10.48 -11.14 40.79
CA ALA A 42 11.56 -10.91 39.83
C ALA A 42 11.30 -9.67 38.96
N ARG A 43 12.28 -8.74 38.91
CA ARG A 43 12.20 -7.54 38.07
C ARG A 43 12.17 -7.91 36.60
N THR A 44 11.01 -7.70 35.96
CA THR A 44 10.86 -7.86 34.51
C THR A 44 11.61 -6.74 33.79
N LYS A 45 12.61 -7.10 32.98
CA LYS A 45 13.24 -6.16 32.07
C LYS A 45 12.24 -5.83 30.95
N ARG A 46 11.91 -4.56 30.80
CA ARG A 46 11.04 -4.04 29.73
C ARG A 46 11.89 -3.19 28.81
N SER A 47 11.80 -3.42 27.52
CA SER A 47 12.42 -2.54 26.52
C SER A 47 11.35 -1.66 25.87
N PRO A 48 11.64 -0.36 25.66
CA PRO A 48 10.75 0.52 24.94
C PRO A 48 10.74 0.12 23.45
N MET A 49 9.54 0.01 22.88
CA MET A 49 9.33 -0.20 21.45
C MET A 49 8.51 0.97 20.91
N TYR A 50 9.12 1.80 20.08
CA TYR A 50 8.43 2.92 19.44
C TYR A 50 7.70 2.43 18.21
N ALA A 51 6.39 2.64 18.20
CA ALA A 51 5.57 2.38 17.02
C ALA A 51 5.45 3.63 16.14
N LEU A 52 5.55 4.83 16.73
CA LEU A 52 5.68 6.11 16.02
C LEU A 52 6.64 7.02 16.76
N ARG A 53 7.39 7.84 16.02
CA ARG A 53 8.36 8.81 16.55
C ARG A 53 8.17 10.14 15.83
N ASP A 54 7.81 11.16 16.62
CA ASP A 54 7.74 12.57 16.24
C ASP A 54 7.07 12.83 14.87
N VAL A 55 5.98 12.11 14.60
CA VAL A 55 5.25 12.21 13.33
C VAL A 55 4.45 13.50 13.27
N ASN A 56 4.65 14.25 12.19
CA ASN A 56 3.93 15.48 11.86
C ASN A 56 3.18 15.27 10.54
N LEU A 57 1.87 15.51 10.54
CA LEU A 57 1.02 15.33 9.36
C LEU A 57 -0.21 16.22 9.47
N ALA A 58 -0.57 16.89 8.38
CA ALA A 58 -1.79 17.68 8.27
C ALA A 58 -2.57 17.26 7.02
N VAL A 59 -3.83 16.87 7.24
CA VAL A 59 -4.80 16.54 6.18
C VAL A 59 -5.81 17.68 6.11
N GLN A 60 -5.90 18.34 4.96
CA GLN A 60 -6.83 19.44 4.71
C GLN A 60 -8.27 18.92 4.54
N GLN A 61 -9.25 19.81 4.67
CA GLN A 61 -10.65 19.46 4.46
C GLN A 61 -10.90 19.07 2.99
N GLY A 62 -11.55 17.94 2.77
CA GLY A 62 -11.81 17.37 1.44
C GLY A 62 -10.58 16.76 0.77
N GLU A 63 -9.43 16.72 1.45
CA GLU A 63 -8.23 16.07 0.96
C GLU A 63 -8.30 14.56 1.17
N THR A 64 -7.88 13.80 0.16
CA THR A 64 -7.64 12.36 0.30
C THR A 64 -6.14 12.10 0.37
N VAL A 65 -5.68 11.48 1.45
CA VAL A 65 -4.26 11.18 1.69
C VAL A 65 -4.06 9.68 1.84
N GLY A 66 -3.15 9.12 1.05
CA GLY A 66 -2.70 7.74 1.18
C GLY A 66 -1.56 7.62 2.19
N ILE A 67 -1.54 6.57 3.00
CA ILE A 67 -0.41 6.24 3.87
C ILE A 67 0.05 4.82 3.56
N ILE A 68 1.26 4.71 3.02
CA ILE A 68 1.90 3.45 2.64
C ILE A 68 3.13 3.20 3.51
N GLY A 69 3.58 1.94 3.57
CA GLY A 69 4.70 1.54 4.44
C GLY A 69 4.68 0.05 4.72
N ARG A 70 5.80 -0.52 5.18
CA ARG A 70 5.92 -1.96 5.43
C ARG A 70 5.03 -2.44 6.60
N ASN A 71 4.94 -3.76 6.75
CA ASN A 71 4.40 -4.36 7.97
C ASN A 71 5.28 -3.97 9.15
N GLY A 72 4.64 -3.48 10.23
CA GLY A 72 5.37 -2.96 11.39
C GLY A 72 5.88 -1.52 11.27
N ALA A 73 5.61 -0.81 10.16
CA ALA A 73 6.00 0.59 10.00
C ALA A 73 5.23 1.57 10.92
N GLY A 74 4.11 1.14 11.53
CA GLY A 74 3.32 1.96 12.45
C GLY A 74 1.96 2.43 11.92
N LYS A 75 1.56 2.03 10.70
CA LYS A 75 0.32 2.48 10.02
C LYS A 75 -0.95 2.26 10.86
N THR A 76 -1.16 1.03 11.35
CA THR A 76 -2.31 0.71 12.22
C THR A 76 -2.26 1.47 13.55
N THR A 77 -1.06 1.73 14.08
CA THR A 77 -0.91 2.56 15.29
C THR A 77 -1.30 4.02 15.03
N LEU A 78 -0.87 4.57 13.90
CA LEU A 78 -1.22 5.92 13.44
C LEU A 78 -2.73 6.07 13.26
N LEU A 79 -3.36 5.10 12.59
CA LEU A 79 -4.80 5.05 12.43
C LEU A 79 -5.55 4.98 13.76
N ARG A 80 -5.12 4.13 14.70
CA ARG A 80 -5.74 4.05 16.04
C ARG A 80 -5.62 5.35 16.83
N LEU A 81 -4.55 6.12 16.62
CA LEU A 81 -4.37 7.44 17.22
C LEU A 81 -5.31 8.46 16.58
N MET A 82 -5.39 8.50 15.24
CA MET A 82 -6.32 9.34 14.50
C MET A 82 -7.78 9.06 14.86
N ALA A 83 -8.13 7.79 15.06
CA ALA A 83 -9.46 7.35 15.45
C ALA A 83 -9.79 7.56 16.94
N GLY A 84 -8.84 8.04 17.75
CA GLY A 84 -9.03 8.22 19.20
C GLY A 84 -9.12 6.92 20.01
N VAL A 85 -8.85 5.76 19.40
CA VAL A 85 -8.87 4.44 20.06
C VAL A 85 -7.73 4.31 21.08
N THR A 86 -6.59 4.94 20.82
CA THR A 86 -5.48 5.01 21.76
C THR A 86 -4.95 6.43 21.87
N GLN A 87 -4.41 6.79 23.04
CA GLN A 87 -3.79 8.09 23.25
C GLN A 87 -2.31 8.08 22.86
N PRO A 88 -1.75 9.20 22.37
CA PRO A 88 -0.32 9.31 22.14
C PRO A 88 0.47 9.25 23.45
N THR A 89 1.73 8.83 23.36
CA THR A 89 2.67 8.95 24.48
C THR A 89 3.17 10.39 24.61
N ARG A 90 3.38 11.07 23.47
CA ARG A 90 3.72 12.49 23.37
C ARG A 90 3.13 13.06 22.06
N GLY A 91 2.90 14.36 22.04
CA GLY A 91 2.33 15.07 20.89
C GLY A 91 0.82 15.19 20.98
N THR A 92 0.22 15.71 19.92
CA THR A 92 -1.23 15.96 19.87
C THR A 92 -1.85 15.46 18.58
N VAL A 93 -3.07 14.95 18.70
CA VAL A 93 -3.96 14.61 17.57
C VAL A 93 -5.17 15.54 17.67
N ARG A 94 -5.47 16.26 16.59
CA ARG A 94 -6.68 17.08 16.45
C ARG A 94 -7.43 16.68 15.19
N PHE A 95 -8.74 16.74 15.25
CA PHE A 95 -9.62 16.50 14.12
C PHE A 95 -10.78 17.49 14.14
N LEU A 96 -11.31 17.80 12.97
CA LEU A 96 -12.45 18.68 12.79
C LEU A 96 -13.68 17.85 12.41
N GLY A 97 -14.69 17.85 13.27
CA GLY A 97 -15.97 17.18 13.02
C GLY A 97 -15.97 15.68 13.36
N ARG A 98 -16.85 14.95 12.68
CA ARG A 98 -17.11 13.51 12.89
C ARG A 98 -16.08 12.67 12.14
N VAL A 99 -15.42 11.77 12.88
CA VAL A 99 -14.47 10.79 12.35
C VAL A 99 -15.16 9.43 12.26
N ALA A 100 -15.19 8.82 11.08
CA ALA A 100 -15.65 7.45 10.87
C ALA A 100 -14.43 6.53 10.61
N PRO A 101 -13.98 5.77 11.63
CA PRO A 101 -12.91 4.81 11.44
C PRO A 101 -13.41 3.46 10.90
N LEU A 102 -12.96 3.07 9.71
CA LEU A 102 -13.07 1.72 9.17
C LEU A 102 -11.90 0.81 9.59
N ILE A 103 -11.20 1.18 10.67
CA ILE A 103 -9.93 0.55 11.12
C ILE A 103 -10.17 -0.84 11.78
N SER A 104 -11.43 -1.25 11.92
CA SER A 104 -11.85 -2.58 12.35
C SER A 104 -13.34 -2.69 12.06
N VAL A 105 -13.68 -3.20 10.88
CA VAL A 105 -15.07 -3.33 10.44
C VAL A 105 -15.86 -4.12 11.48
N GLY A 106 -17.00 -3.56 11.93
CA GLY A 106 -17.84 -4.18 12.95
C GLY A 106 -17.40 -3.95 14.40
N VAL A 107 -16.48 -3.01 14.68
CA VAL A 107 -16.29 -2.53 16.06
C VAL A 107 -17.62 -2.00 16.59
N GLY A 108 -18.07 -2.56 17.72
CA GLY A 108 -19.36 -2.24 18.31
C GLY A 108 -20.51 -3.12 17.83
N PHE A 109 -20.27 -4.08 16.93
CA PHE A 109 -21.28 -5.10 16.63
C PHE A 109 -21.37 -6.10 17.78
N HIS A 110 -22.60 -6.44 18.15
CA HIS A 110 -22.93 -7.42 19.16
C HIS A 110 -23.42 -8.70 18.49
N GLN A 111 -22.73 -9.81 18.73
CA GLN A 111 -22.94 -11.10 18.05
C GLN A 111 -24.36 -11.68 18.22
N GLU A 112 -25.00 -11.40 19.36
CA GLU A 112 -26.37 -11.84 19.66
C GLU A 112 -27.46 -10.93 19.08
N MET A 113 -27.11 -9.73 18.59
CA MET A 113 -28.05 -8.78 18.00
C MET A 113 -28.21 -9.05 16.50
N SER A 114 -29.39 -8.77 15.96
CA SER A 114 -29.68 -8.78 14.53
C SER A 114 -28.83 -7.75 13.77
N GLY A 115 -28.67 -7.94 12.46
CA GLY A 115 -28.05 -6.92 11.61
C GLY A 115 -28.73 -5.55 11.76
N ARG A 116 -30.06 -5.52 11.82
CA ARG A 116 -30.86 -4.30 12.05
C ARG A 116 -30.43 -3.58 13.32
N GLU A 117 -30.45 -4.27 14.45
CA GLU A 117 -30.09 -3.68 15.73
C GLU A 117 -28.62 -3.21 15.74
N ASN A 118 -27.73 -3.96 15.07
CA ASN A 118 -26.33 -3.57 14.90
C ASN A 118 -26.16 -2.31 14.04
N VAL A 119 -26.98 -2.09 13.00
CA VAL A 119 -26.99 -0.84 12.22
C VAL A 119 -27.30 0.35 13.11
N PHE A 120 -28.31 0.25 13.97
CA PHE A 120 -28.67 1.31 14.92
C PHE A 120 -27.55 1.60 15.91
N VAL A 121 -27.03 0.58 16.60
CA VAL A 121 -25.97 0.76 17.60
C VAL A 121 -24.71 1.33 16.96
N ASN A 122 -24.27 0.75 15.84
CA ASN A 122 -23.04 1.16 15.20
C ASN A 122 -23.16 2.55 14.58
N GLY A 123 -24.30 2.87 13.96
CA GLY A 123 -24.56 4.21 13.44
C GLY A 123 -24.46 5.27 14.52
N MET A 124 -25.04 5.00 15.69
CA MET A 124 -24.95 5.89 16.85
C MET A 124 -23.52 6.00 17.41
N LEU A 125 -22.77 4.91 17.44
CA LEU A 125 -21.35 4.93 17.84
C LEU A 125 -20.49 5.75 16.88
N LEU A 126 -20.83 5.78 15.59
CA LEU A 126 -20.20 6.64 14.59
C LEU A 126 -20.71 8.09 14.64
N GLY A 127 -21.60 8.41 15.58
CA GLY A 127 -22.06 9.77 15.86
C GLY A 127 -23.40 10.14 15.24
N MET A 128 -24.09 9.23 14.54
CA MET A 128 -25.44 9.48 14.04
C MET A 128 -26.47 9.55 15.17
N THR A 129 -27.51 10.34 15.01
CA THR A 129 -28.71 10.24 15.84
C THR A 129 -29.56 9.03 15.42
N ALA A 130 -30.41 8.51 16.31
CA ALA A 130 -31.29 7.39 15.96
C ALA A 130 -32.18 7.70 14.74
N THR A 131 -32.65 8.94 14.61
CA THR A 131 -33.44 9.42 13.45
C THR A 131 -32.61 9.48 12.17
N GLU A 132 -31.33 9.86 12.24
CA GLU A 132 -30.42 9.80 11.09
C GLU A 132 -30.21 8.36 10.63
N VAL A 133 -30.03 7.41 11.56
CA VAL A 133 -29.88 5.99 11.23
C VAL A 133 -31.16 5.45 10.60
N GLU A 134 -32.33 5.75 11.16
CA GLU A 134 -33.63 5.34 10.62
C GLU A 134 -33.83 5.84 9.18
N ARG A 135 -33.50 7.11 8.92
CA ARG A 135 -33.61 7.71 7.57
C ARG A 135 -32.69 7.03 6.56
N ARG A 136 -31.52 6.56 6.99
CA ARG A 136 -30.49 5.93 6.14
C ARG A 136 -30.60 4.40 6.10
N PHE A 137 -31.50 3.81 6.89
CA PHE A 137 -31.51 2.37 7.14
C PHE A 137 -31.63 1.57 5.84
N ASP A 138 -32.60 1.89 4.99
CA ASP A 138 -32.84 1.15 3.75
C ASP A 138 -31.65 1.30 2.77
N GLU A 139 -31.04 2.49 2.69
CA GLU A 139 -29.83 2.72 1.89
C GLU A 139 -28.66 1.87 2.38
N ILE A 140 -28.47 1.78 3.70
CA ILE A 140 -27.42 0.97 4.34
C ILE A 140 -27.61 -0.52 4.01
N VAL A 141 -28.83 -1.02 4.16
CA VAL A 141 -29.14 -2.44 3.93
C VAL A 141 -28.99 -2.80 2.46
N ALA A 142 -29.51 -1.96 1.55
CA ALA A 142 -29.41 -2.17 0.12
C ALA A 142 -27.96 -2.09 -0.38
N PHE A 143 -27.15 -1.16 0.16
CA PHE A 143 -25.74 -1.09 -0.20
C PHE A 143 -24.99 -2.36 0.22
N ALA A 144 -25.33 -2.95 1.37
CA ALA A 144 -24.70 -4.16 1.90
C ALA A 144 -25.16 -5.46 1.19
N ASP A 145 -26.23 -5.42 0.39
CA ASP A 145 -26.92 -6.59 -0.20
C ASP A 145 -27.36 -7.60 0.90
N LEU A 146 -28.04 -7.11 1.95
CA LEU A 146 -28.41 -7.89 3.15
C LEU A 146 -29.91 -7.84 3.52
N GLU A 147 -30.79 -7.45 2.60
CA GLU A 147 -32.23 -7.29 2.81
C GLU A 147 -32.87 -8.54 3.44
N ASP A 148 -32.54 -9.73 2.93
CA ASP A 148 -33.09 -11.01 3.40
C ASP A 148 -32.49 -11.47 4.75
N PHE A 149 -31.35 -10.91 5.15
CA PHE A 149 -30.58 -11.36 6.33
C PHE A 149 -30.56 -10.32 7.46
N ILE A 150 -31.09 -9.12 7.24
CA ILE A 150 -30.93 -7.99 8.15
C ILE A 150 -31.49 -8.26 9.55
N ASP A 151 -32.57 -9.03 9.65
CA ASP A 151 -33.19 -9.40 10.93
C ASP A 151 -32.58 -10.66 11.57
N THR A 152 -31.56 -11.26 10.94
CA THR A 152 -30.83 -12.42 11.47
C THR A 152 -29.69 -11.95 12.40
N PRO A 153 -29.45 -12.63 13.55
CA PRO A 153 -28.30 -12.35 14.41
C PRO A 153 -26.97 -12.41 13.67
N VAL A 154 -26.09 -11.42 13.89
CA VAL A 154 -24.85 -11.27 13.11
C VAL A 154 -23.84 -12.40 13.33
N LYS A 155 -23.97 -13.19 14.40
CA LYS A 155 -23.18 -14.42 14.58
C LYS A 155 -23.40 -15.48 13.51
N PHE A 156 -24.50 -15.40 12.77
CA PHE A 156 -24.80 -16.29 11.64
C PHE A 156 -24.37 -15.69 10.30
N TYR A 157 -23.81 -14.48 10.29
CA TYR A 157 -23.30 -13.86 9.07
C TYR A 157 -21.99 -14.53 8.66
N SER A 158 -21.77 -14.66 7.36
CA SER A 158 -20.41 -14.90 6.87
C SER A 158 -19.52 -13.69 7.20
N SER A 159 -18.20 -13.89 7.18
CA SER A 159 -17.24 -12.78 7.31
C SER A 159 -17.50 -11.68 6.27
N GLY A 160 -17.85 -12.06 5.04
CA GLY A 160 -18.22 -11.11 3.98
C GLY A 160 -19.43 -10.27 4.35
N MET A 161 -20.55 -10.89 4.76
CA MET A 161 -21.77 -10.17 5.16
C MET A 161 -21.52 -9.22 6.34
N PHE A 162 -20.80 -9.71 7.36
CA PHE A 162 -20.44 -8.92 8.53
C PHE A 162 -19.66 -7.66 8.13
N MET A 163 -18.70 -7.80 7.23
CA MET A 163 -17.89 -6.68 6.79
C MET A 163 -18.62 -5.74 5.83
N ARG A 164 -19.48 -6.26 4.93
CA ARG A 164 -20.34 -5.43 4.07
C ARG A 164 -21.22 -4.51 4.90
N LEU A 165 -21.85 -5.05 5.95
CA LEU A 165 -22.71 -4.27 6.83
C LEU A 165 -21.91 -3.18 7.55
N GLY A 166 -20.78 -3.52 8.16
CA GLY A 166 -19.95 -2.54 8.87
C GLY A 166 -19.41 -1.43 7.97
N PHE A 167 -19.01 -1.76 6.74
CA PHE A 167 -18.60 -0.76 5.75
C PHE A 167 -19.78 0.13 5.37
N SER A 168 -20.94 -0.47 5.07
CA SER A 168 -22.15 0.24 4.66
C SER A 168 -22.59 1.27 5.69
N VAL A 169 -22.62 0.91 6.98
CA VAL A 169 -22.98 1.85 8.05
C VAL A 169 -22.02 3.04 8.10
N ALA A 170 -20.72 2.80 7.94
CA ALA A 170 -19.72 3.86 8.02
C ALA A 170 -19.81 4.87 6.86
N VAL A 171 -19.98 4.42 5.62
CA VAL A 171 -20.05 5.31 4.44
C VAL A 171 -21.38 6.06 4.31
N HIS A 172 -22.40 5.67 5.08
CA HIS A 172 -23.68 6.37 5.21
C HIS A 172 -23.79 7.21 6.50
N SER A 173 -22.71 7.29 7.30
CA SER A 173 -22.67 8.08 8.54
C SER A 173 -22.43 9.58 8.33
N ASP A 174 -22.33 10.02 7.07
CA ASP A 174 -21.98 11.38 6.63
C ASP A 174 -20.74 11.95 7.37
N PRO A 175 -19.56 11.30 7.28
CA PRO A 175 -18.39 11.70 8.04
C PRO A 175 -17.68 12.93 7.45
N ASN A 176 -17.08 13.75 8.32
CA ASN A 176 -16.14 14.79 7.91
C ASN A 176 -14.76 14.19 7.57
N VAL A 177 -14.39 13.13 8.29
CA VAL A 177 -13.14 12.38 8.13
C VAL A 177 -13.46 10.89 8.07
N LEU A 178 -13.07 10.24 6.99
CA LEU A 178 -13.14 8.79 6.83
C LEU A 178 -11.73 8.19 6.92
N LEU A 179 -11.50 7.31 7.89
CA LEU A 179 -10.23 6.58 8.01
C LEU A 179 -10.42 5.16 7.49
N VAL A 180 -9.69 4.77 6.45
CA VAL A 180 -9.82 3.47 5.79
C VAL A 180 -8.54 2.67 5.99
N ASP A 181 -8.65 1.42 6.48
CA ASP A 181 -7.48 0.55 6.73
C ASP A 181 -7.64 -0.77 6.00
N GLU A 182 -6.96 -1.00 4.87
CA GLU A 182 -6.83 -2.29 4.14
C GLU A 182 -8.13 -3.07 3.84
N VAL A 183 -9.29 -2.52 4.20
CA VAL A 183 -10.63 -3.12 4.17
C VAL A 183 -11.26 -3.03 2.79
N LEU A 184 -10.62 -2.31 1.86
CA LEU A 184 -11.06 -2.25 0.47
C LEU A 184 -10.95 -3.61 -0.25
N ALA A 185 -10.14 -4.53 0.27
CA ALA A 185 -10.02 -5.89 -0.29
C ALA A 185 -11.13 -6.85 0.17
N VAL A 186 -12.20 -6.34 0.78
CA VAL A 186 -13.21 -7.15 1.45
C VAL A 186 -14.49 -7.25 0.62
N GLY A 187 -15.04 -8.46 0.54
CA GLY A 187 -16.22 -8.77 -0.28
C GLY A 187 -15.83 -9.36 -1.63
N ASP A 188 -16.81 -9.51 -2.51
CA ASP A 188 -16.58 -9.89 -3.89
C ASP A 188 -16.19 -8.67 -4.74
N LEU A 189 -15.75 -8.90 -5.98
CA LEU A 189 -15.35 -7.84 -6.91
C LEU A 189 -16.47 -6.80 -7.13
N SER A 190 -17.73 -7.22 -7.14
CA SER A 190 -18.88 -6.31 -7.27
C SER A 190 -19.01 -5.37 -6.08
N PHE A 191 -18.86 -5.86 -4.85
CA PHE A 191 -18.93 -5.05 -3.64
C PHE A 191 -17.71 -4.12 -3.53
N GLN A 192 -16.52 -4.59 -3.89
CA GLN A 192 -15.31 -3.76 -3.92
C GLN A 192 -15.48 -2.57 -4.89
N ALA A 193 -16.07 -2.79 -6.06
CA ALA A 193 -16.41 -1.72 -7.00
C ALA A 193 -17.40 -0.71 -6.39
N LYS A 194 -18.48 -1.20 -5.74
CA LYS A 194 -19.43 -0.33 -5.00
C LYS A 194 -18.72 0.52 -3.93
N CYS A 195 -17.79 -0.07 -3.19
CA CYS A 195 -16.99 0.64 -2.17
C CYS A 195 -16.13 1.75 -2.78
N LEU A 196 -15.44 1.47 -3.89
CA LEU A 196 -14.61 2.44 -4.60
C LEU A 196 -15.44 3.61 -5.12
N ASP A 197 -16.59 3.33 -5.74
CA ASP A 197 -17.48 4.36 -6.26
C ASP A 197 -18.07 5.22 -5.13
N ARG A 198 -18.45 4.61 -4.00
CA ARG A 198 -18.94 5.38 -2.85
C ARG A 198 -17.85 6.26 -2.23
N MET A 199 -16.60 5.79 -2.13
CA MET A 199 -15.50 6.62 -1.65
C MET A 199 -15.22 7.81 -2.57
N ARG A 200 -15.29 7.62 -3.89
CA ARG A 200 -15.17 8.73 -4.86
C ARG A 200 -16.30 9.73 -4.72
N ALA A 201 -17.53 9.26 -4.49
CA ALA A 201 -18.67 10.14 -4.22
C ALA A 201 -18.42 10.97 -2.95
N LEU A 202 -17.99 10.33 -1.85
CA LEU A 202 -17.64 11.03 -0.60
C LEU A 202 -16.50 12.05 -0.80
N GLN A 203 -15.49 11.71 -1.59
CA GLN A 203 -14.41 12.64 -1.95
C GLN A 203 -14.97 13.86 -2.71
N ALA A 204 -15.87 13.65 -3.67
CA ALA A 204 -16.53 14.72 -4.41
C ALA A 204 -17.49 15.56 -3.54
N GLU A 205 -18.07 14.96 -2.50
CA GLU A 205 -18.89 15.62 -1.47
C GLU A 205 -18.04 16.43 -0.47
N GLY A 206 -16.70 16.33 -0.53
CA GLY A 206 -15.78 17.08 0.33
C GLY A 206 -15.40 16.38 1.64
N THR A 207 -15.70 15.08 1.78
CA THR A 207 -15.20 14.27 2.90
C THR A 207 -13.69 14.13 2.80
N SER A 208 -12.98 14.34 3.92
CA SER A 208 -11.53 14.12 3.99
C SER A 208 -11.28 12.63 4.22
N ILE A 209 -10.39 12.00 3.44
CA ILE A 209 -10.18 10.55 3.49
C ILE A 209 -8.71 10.26 3.81
N VAL A 210 -8.45 9.43 4.82
CA VAL A 210 -7.12 8.85 5.05
C VAL A 210 -7.18 7.38 4.70
N LEU A 211 -6.47 6.99 3.65
CA LEU A 211 -6.41 5.62 3.17
C LEU A 211 -5.08 4.98 3.55
N VAL A 212 -5.12 3.95 4.39
CA VAL A 212 -4.00 3.04 4.62
C VAL A 212 -4.18 1.82 3.74
N SER A 213 -3.21 1.60 2.86
CA SER A 213 -3.27 0.50 1.89
C SER A 213 -1.87 0.02 1.55
N HIS A 214 -1.74 -1.28 1.30
CA HIS A 214 -0.60 -1.88 0.60
C HIS A 214 -0.88 -2.12 -0.89
N ILE A 215 -2.10 -1.82 -1.35
CA ILE A 215 -2.54 -1.94 -2.75
C ILE A 215 -2.27 -0.61 -3.47
N MET A 216 -1.20 -0.56 -4.26
CA MET A 216 -0.73 0.68 -4.90
C MET A 216 -1.67 1.17 -6.01
N SER A 217 -2.35 0.27 -6.71
CA SER A 217 -3.38 0.66 -7.69
C SER A 217 -4.51 1.49 -7.05
N ALA A 218 -5.00 1.09 -5.88
CA ALA A 218 -6.02 1.84 -5.13
C ALA A 218 -5.48 3.20 -4.65
N VAL A 219 -4.24 3.25 -4.17
CA VAL A 219 -3.57 4.49 -3.75
C VAL A 219 -3.46 5.47 -4.93
N ARG A 220 -2.98 5.01 -6.09
CA ARG A 220 -2.90 5.84 -7.31
C ARG A 220 -4.26 6.39 -7.74
N LEU A 221 -5.30 5.59 -7.59
CA LEU A 221 -6.64 5.90 -8.08
C LEU A 221 -7.39 6.91 -7.20
N LEU A 222 -7.14 6.88 -5.88
CA LEU A 222 -7.94 7.62 -4.90
C LEU A 222 -7.17 8.77 -4.24
N CYS A 223 -5.85 8.66 -4.12
CA CYS A 223 -5.04 9.56 -3.32
C CYS A 223 -4.24 10.52 -4.21
N PRO A 224 -4.59 11.82 -4.27
CA PRO A 224 -3.75 12.84 -4.90
C PRO A 224 -2.45 13.11 -4.13
N ARG A 225 -2.35 12.72 -2.85
CA ARG A 225 -1.17 12.87 -2.00
C ARG A 225 -0.93 11.60 -1.23
N VAL A 226 0.33 11.17 -1.10
CA VAL A 226 0.71 9.92 -0.43
C VAL A 226 1.90 10.16 0.49
N CYS A 227 1.78 9.65 1.71
CA CYS A 227 2.82 9.62 2.73
C CYS A 227 3.43 8.23 2.83
N VAL A 228 4.76 8.15 3.01
CA VAL A 228 5.47 6.90 3.27
C VAL A 228 5.90 6.88 4.73
N LEU A 229 5.49 5.83 5.44
CA LEU A 229 5.85 5.58 6.82
C LEU A 229 6.86 4.41 6.88
N GLU A 230 7.98 4.62 7.57
CA GLU A 230 9.00 3.59 7.79
C GLU A 230 9.46 3.63 9.25
N HIS A 231 9.49 2.46 9.92
CA HIS A 231 9.94 2.33 11.31
C HIS A 231 9.36 3.36 12.30
N GLY A 232 8.13 3.81 12.07
CA GLY A 232 7.42 4.77 12.90
C GLY A 232 7.66 6.25 12.56
N GLU A 233 8.39 6.54 11.49
CA GLU A 233 8.71 7.89 11.03
C GLU A 233 8.17 8.12 9.61
N LEU A 234 7.77 9.35 9.32
CA LEU A 234 7.26 9.74 8.02
C LEU A 234 8.44 10.19 7.16
N VAL A 235 8.78 9.36 6.17
CA VAL A 235 10.01 9.51 5.35
C VAL A 235 9.76 10.21 4.02
N TYR A 236 8.50 10.28 3.59
CA TYR A 236 8.09 11.00 2.38
C TYR A 236 6.64 11.47 2.49
N ASP A 237 6.34 12.60 1.86
CA ASP A 237 5.02 13.21 1.77
C ASP A 237 4.91 14.04 0.49
N GLY A 238 4.05 13.62 -0.43
CA GLY A 238 3.88 14.33 -1.70
C GLY A 238 3.15 13.50 -2.75
N GLU A 239 3.58 13.64 -4.01
CA GLU A 239 2.93 13.01 -5.17
C GLU A 239 2.96 11.47 -5.11
N PRO A 240 1.90 10.78 -5.58
CA PRO A 240 1.74 9.33 -5.44
C PRO A 240 2.87 8.51 -6.07
N GLU A 241 3.28 8.80 -7.30
CA GLU A 241 4.30 7.99 -7.98
C GLU A 241 5.67 8.08 -7.30
N ALA A 242 6.04 9.28 -6.84
CA ALA A 242 7.27 9.47 -6.09
C ALA A 242 7.22 8.77 -4.72
N ALA A 243 6.07 8.79 -4.03
CA ALA A 243 5.88 8.03 -2.79
C ALA A 243 6.04 6.53 -3.01
N ILE A 244 5.45 5.99 -4.08
CA ILE A 244 5.55 4.58 -4.45
C ILE A 244 7.01 4.20 -4.74
N GLY A 245 7.75 5.06 -5.46
CA GLY A 245 9.18 4.90 -5.68
C GLY A 245 9.99 4.81 -4.38
N VAL A 246 9.76 5.74 -3.44
CA VAL A 246 10.41 5.73 -2.12
C VAL A 246 10.07 4.48 -1.33
N TYR A 247 8.80 4.08 -1.29
CA TYR A 247 8.35 2.86 -0.61
C TYR A 247 9.13 1.62 -1.08
N TYR A 248 9.35 1.48 -2.38
CA TYR A 248 10.09 0.33 -2.91
C TYR A 248 11.60 0.40 -2.68
N GLN A 249 12.21 1.58 -2.72
CA GLN A 249 13.62 1.75 -2.36
C GLN A 249 13.89 1.34 -0.92
N VAL A 250 13.04 1.79 0.00
CA VAL A 250 13.14 1.47 1.44
C VAL A 250 12.92 -0.02 1.69
N THR A 251 11.98 -0.64 0.97
CA THR A 251 11.72 -2.09 1.09
C THR A 251 12.91 -2.91 0.61
N SER A 252 13.49 -2.60 -0.56
CA SER A 252 14.64 -3.31 -1.11
C SER A 252 15.90 -3.18 -0.25
N ALA A 253 16.20 -2.00 0.29
CA ALA A 253 17.38 -1.79 1.14
C ALA A 253 17.32 -2.56 2.47
N ALA A 254 16.12 -2.77 3.00
CA ALA A 254 15.93 -3.53 4.24
C ALA A 254 15.97 -5.05 4.02
N ASP A 255 15.54 -5.54 2.86
CA ASP A 255 15.67 -6.95 2.49
C ASP A 255 17.14 -7.35 2.24
N GLU A 256 17.95 -6.41 1.73
CA GLU A 256 19.41 -6.56 1.65
C GLU A 256 20.07 -6.71 3.03
N ALA A 257 19.62 -5.95 4.04
CA ALA A 257 20.13 -6.05 5.41
C ALA A 257 19.72 -7.37 6.10
N ALA A 258 18.56 -7.94 5.75
CA ALA A 258 18.10 -9.23 6.26
C ALA A 258 18.87 -10.43 5.65
N GLY A 259 19.52 -10.25 4.50
CA GLY A 259 20.30 -11.28 3.80
C GLY A 259 21.65 -11.63 4.43
N MET A 260 22.07 -10.97 5.52
CA MET A 260 23.39 -11.19 6.17
C MET A 260 23.66 -12.61 6.70
N GLY A 261 22.64 -13.50 6.76
CA GLY A 261 22.79 -14.92 7.14
C GLY A 261 22.52 -15.93 6.01
N SER A 262 22.32 -15.47 4.77
CA SER A 262 21.99 -16.34 3.64
C SER A 262 23.24 -17.04 3.07
N PRO A 263 23.15 -18.32 2.63
CA PRO A 263 24.22 -19.04 1.93
C PRO A 263 24.73 -18.33 0.66
N VAL A 264 23.92 -17.46 0.06
CA VAL A 264 24.23 -16.73 -1.16
C VAL A 264 23.83 -15.26 -0.98
N VAL A 265 24.75 -14.34 -1.21
CA VAL A 265 24.48 -12.90 -1.06
C VAL A 265 24.64 -12.17 -2.38
N VAL A 266 23.88 -11.10 -2.56
CA VAL A 266 24.04 -10.20 -3.69
C VAL A 266 25.22 -9.26 -3.42
N VAL A 267 26.15 -9.19 -4.37
CA VAL A 267 27.33 -8.31 -4.34
C VAL A 267 27.02 -6.99 -5.02
N SER A 268 26.35 -7.03 -6.17
CA SER A 268 25.96 -5.85 -6.94
C SER A 268 24.83 -6.18 -7.90
N ARG A 269 24.10 -5.13 -8.32
CA ARG A 269 23.09 -5.21 -9.38
C ARG A 269 23.38 -4.13 -10.40
N GLU A 270 23.29 -4.49 -11.66
CA GLU A 270 23.37 -3.56 -12.78
C GLU A 270 22.12 -3.76 -13.63
N LEU A 271 21.37 -2.67 -13.84
CA LEU A 271 20.19 -2.66 -14.69
C LEU A 271 20.50 -1.82 -15.92
N ARG A 272 20.38 -2.42 -17.10
CA ARG A 272 20.70 -1.80 -18.39
C ARG A 272 19.44 -1.69 -19.25
N GLY A 273 19.43 -0.70 -20.16
CA GLY A 273 18.27 -0.42 -21.00
C GLY A 273 17.15 0.33 -20.28
N VAL A 274 17.49 1.02 -19.18
CA VAL A 274 16.56 1.70 -18.29
C VAL A 274 17.10 3.08 -17.95
N GLU A 275 16.30 4.13 -18.07
CA GLU A 275 16.66 5.50 -17.69
C GLU A 275 15.85 5.93 -16.47
N ASN A 276 16.48 6.22 -15.33
CA ASN A 276 15.77 6.60 -14.08
C ASN A 276 14.67 5.61 -13.65
N ASN A 277 14.89 4.30 -13.85
CA ASN A 277 13.90 3.24 -13.66
C ASN A 277 12.72 3.26 -14.66
N TYR A 278 12.70 4.16 -15.63
CA TYR A 278 11.73 4.20 -16.72
C TYR A 278 12.19 3.36 -17.90
N VAL A 279 11.24 2.65 -18.50
CA VAL A 279 11.45 1.80 -19.67
C VAL A 279 10.30 2.00 -20.67
N GLU A 280 10.66 2.22 -21.93
CA GLU A 280 9.70 2.26 -23.03
C GLU A 280 9.08 0.87 -23.28
N LEU A 281 7.92 0.84 -23.94
CA LEU A 281 7.29 -0.43 -24.35
C LEU A 281 8.12 -1.17 -25.40
N ASP A 282 8.22 -2.50 -25.25
CA ASP A 282 9.03 -3.41 -26.09
C ASP A 282 10.55 -3.13 -26.10
N ALA A 283 11.06 -2.27 -25.21
CA ALA A 283 12.49 -2.07 -25.03
C ALA A 283 13.16 -3.32 -24.42
N GLU A 284 14.44 -3.52 -24.75
CA GLU A 284 15.25 -4.60 -24.19
C GLU A 284 15.88 -4.16 -22.87
N VAL A 285 15.63 -4.93 -21.81
CA VAL A 285 16.16 -4.70 -20.46
C VAL A 285 17.06 -5.87 -20.08
N GLU A 286 18.19 -5.57 -19.47
CA GLU A 286 19.10 -6.55 -18.87
C GLU A 286 19.28 -6.27 -17.39
N LEU A 287 18.96 -7.25 -16.53
CA LEU A 287 19.38 -7.25 -15.13
C LEU A 287 20.58 -8.19 -14.98
N VAL A 288 21.70 -7.65 -14.51
CA VAL A 288 22.88 -8.40 -14.11
C VAL A 288 22.99 -8.37 -12.59
N THR A 289 22.74 -9.51 -11.95
CA THR A 289 22.90 -9.67 -10.51
C THR A 289 24.18 -10.45 -10.24
N ARG A 290 25.18 -9.80 -9.62
CA ARG A 290 26.37 -10.47 -9.13
C ARG A 290 26.07 -11.10 -7.77
N VAL A 291 26.24 -12.40 -7.65
CA VAL A 291 26.05 -13.14 -6.40
C VAL A 291 27.36 -13.73 -5.91
N ARG A 292 27.53 -13.84 -4.60
CA ARG A 292 28.63 -14.56 -3.94
C ARG A 292 28.08 -15.73 -3.14
N PHE A 293 28.62 -16.91 -3.39
CA PHE A 293 28.35 -18.10 -2.58
C PHE A 293 29.19 -18.02 -1.32
N GLN A 294 28.58 -18.04 -0.13
CA GLN A 294 29.34 -17.99 1.14
C GLN A 294 29.91 -19.35 1.53
N GLN A 295 29.28 -20.43 1.05
CA GLN A 295 29.67 -21.81 1.29
C GLN A 295 29.60 -22.63 0.00
N GLU A 296 30.21 -23.81 0.02
CA GLU A 296 30.12 -24.73 -1.11
C GLU A 296 28.66 -25.05 -1.43
N THR A 297 28.27 -24.83 -2.69
CA THR A 297 26.90 -25.04 -3.17
C THR A 297 26.92 -25.91 -4.41
N VAL A 298 26.28 -27.08 -4.32
CA VAL A 298 26.22 -28.06 -5.40
C VAL A 298 25.00 -27.78 -6.26
N ASP A 299 25.23 -27.57 -7.55
CA ASP A 299 24.20 -27.46 -8.58
C ASP A 299 23.05 -26.48 -8.27
N PRO A 300 23.35 -25.19 -7.96
CA PRO A 300 22.31 -24.20 -7.71
C PRO A 300 21.52 -23.89 -8.97
N HIS A 301 20.23 -23.59 -8.78
CA HIS A 301 19.34 -23.14 -9.82
C HIS A 301 18.98 -21.67 -9.64
N PHE A 302 18.84 -20.97 -10.76
CA PHE A 302 18.55 -19.55 -10.81
C PHE A 302 17.17 -19.36 -11.39
N GLN A 303 16.35 -18.62 -10.67
CA GLN A 303 15.02 -18.22 -11.11
C GLN A 303 14.95 -16.70 -11.15
N PHE A 304 14.26 -16.20 -12.17
CA PHE A 304 13.96 -14.79 -12.32
C PHE A 304 12.45 -14.61 -12.40
N GLN A 305 11.93 -13.73 -11.56
CA GLN A 305 10.52 -13.40 -11.54
C GLN A 305 10.33 -11.92 -11.83
N ILE A 306 9.30 -11.64 -12.63
CA ILE A 306 8.73 -10.32 -12.74
C ILE A 306 7.46 -10.35 -11.90
N LEU A 307 7.44 -9.56 -10.84
CA LEU A 307 6.26 -9.37 -10.01
C LEU A 307 5.67 -8.01 -10.31
N THR A 308 4.35 -7.91 -10.25
CA THR A 308 3.75 -6.60 -10.03
C THR A 308 4.23 -6.07 -8.69
N THR A 309 4.09 -4.77 -8.57
CA THR A 309 4.29 -4.01 -7.35
C THR A 309 3.44 -4.51 -6.16
N GLU A 310 2.35 -5.22 -6.43
CA GLU A 310 1.43 -5.82 -5.46
C GLU A 310 1.77 -7.29 -5.15
N GLY A 311 2.88 -7.82 -5.67
CA GLY A 311 3.36 -9.18 -5.43
C GLY A 311 2.74 -10.24 -6.34
N LEU A 312 1.83 -9.86 -7.24
CA LEU A 312 1.28 -10.79 -8.24
C LEU A 312 2.38 -11.20 -9.22
N LEU A 313 2.58 -12.51 -9.42
CA LEU A 313 3.52 -13.04 -10.39
C LEU A 313 3.06 -12.76 -11.82
N VAL A 314 3.86 -12.01 -12.56
CA VAL A 314 3.64 -11.70 -13.99
C VAL A 314 4.29 -12.74 -14.87
N SER A 315 5.56 -13.01 -14.61
CA SER A 315 6.33 -13.99 -15.37
C SER A 315 7.40 -14.60 -14.48
N THR A 316 7.72 -15.86 -14.76
CA THR A 316 8.85 -16.57 -14.17
C THR A 316 9.65 -17.24 -15.26
N THR A 317 10.96 -17.19 -15.15
CA THR A 317 11.89 -17.98 -15.95
C THR A 317 12.93 -18.60 -15.02
N GLN A 318 13.51 -19.72 -15.40
CA GLN A 318 14.46 -20.44 -14.57
C GLN A 318 15.53 -21.13 -15.43
N SER A 319 16.71 -21.35 -14.84
CA SER A 319 17.77 -22.16 -15.42
C SER A 319 17.33 -23.61 -15.66
N ASP A 320 17.93 -24.30 -16.65
CA ASP A 320 17.55 -25.67 -17.01
C ASP A 320 17.86 -26.67 -15.88
N LEU A 321 16.81 -27.12 -15.19
CA LEU A 321 16.89 -28.07 -14.07
C LEU A 321 17.35 -29.48 -14.48
N ARG A 322 17.34 -29.81 -15.79
CA ARG A 322 17.67 -31.16 -16.27
C ARG A 322 19.16 -31.34 -16.56
N ARG A 323 19.93 -30.26 -16.52
CA ARG A 323 21.36 -30.25 -16.83
C ARG A 323 22.12 -29.75 -15.60
N PRO A 324 22.69 -30.67 -14.80
CA PRO A 324 23.52 -30.29 -13.67
C PRO A 324 24.62 -29.36 -14.15
N TRP A 325 24.80 -28.24 -13.46
CA TRP A 325 25.74 -27.22 -13.89
C TRP A 325 27.14 -27.49 -13.32
N ARG A 326 27.37 -27.14 -12.05
CA ARG A 326 28.62 -27.38 -11.33
C ARG A 326 28.49 -27.11 -9.84
N VAL A 327 29.56 -27.38 -9.11
CA VAL A 327 29.75 -26.96 -7.72
C VAL A 327 30.39 -25.56 -7.70
N PHE A 328 29.89 -24.70 -6.83
CA PHE A 328 30.43 -23.36 -6.56
C PHE A 328 31.13 -23.37 -5.21
N ALA A 329 32.37 -22.89 -5.16
CA ALA A 329 33.12 -22.85 -3.92
C ALA A 329 32.67 -21.70 -3.02
N GLY A 330 32.88 -21.83 -1.70
CA GLY A 330 32.69 -20.72 -0.77
C GLY A 330 33.63 -19.54 -1.12
N GLY A 331 33.07 -18.34 -1.20
CA GLY A 331 33.72 -17.11 -1.65
C GLY A 331 33.62 -16.83 -3.16
N GLU A 332 33.15 -17.78 -3.96
CA GLU A 332 33.06 -17.63 -5.41
C GLU A 332 31.95 -16.64 -5.81
N GLU A 333 32.24 -15.77 -6.78
CA GLU A 333 31.31 -14.78 -7.33
C GLU A 333 30.90 -15.12 -8.76
N VAL A 334 29.63 -14.87 -9.09
CA VAL A 334 29.04 -15.20 -10.39
C VAL A 334 28.09 -14.09 -10.83
N ASP A 335 28.17 -13.71 -12.10
CA ASP A 335 27.22 -12.79 -12.73
C ASP A 335 26.05 -13.57 -13.32
N VAL A 336 24.84 -13.23 -12.89
CA VAL A 336 23.58 -13.79 -13.39
C VAL A 336 22.88 -12.72 -14.22
N GLY A 337 23.00 -12.82 -15.54
CA GLY A 337 22.37 -11.90 -16.49
C GLY A 337 21.04 -12.43 -17.01
N VAL A 338 19.98 -11.63 -16.91
CA VAL A 338 18.67 -11.93 -17.49
C VAL A 338 18.27 -10.81 -18.44
N ARG A 339 18.01 -11.16 -19.70
CA ARG A 339 17.52 -10.25 -20.74
C ARG A 339 16.09 -10.55 -21.10
N PHE A 340 15.26 -9.52 -21.18
CA PHE A 340 13.86 -9.63 -21.60
C PHE A 340 13.41 -8.34 -22.29
N ARG A 341 12.27 -8.41 -22.99
CA ARG A 341 11.62 -7.23 -23.55
C ARG A 341 10.44 -6.80 -22.69
N THR A 342 10.23 -5.49 -22.53
CA THR A 342 9.11 -4.90 -21.78
C THR A 342 7.79 -5.00 -22.54
N ARG A 343 7.36 -6.24 -22.77
CA ARG A 343 6.02 -6.59 -23.25
C ARG A 343 5.04 -6.67 -22.09
N LEU A 344 5.08 -5.65 -21.24
CA LEU A 344 4.32 -5.56 -20.00
C LEU A 344 3.35 -4.40 -20.15
N ALA A 345 2.19 -4.49 -19.50
CA ALA A 345 1.29 -3.34 -19.46
C ALA A 345 1.95 -2.17 -18.71
N GLY A 346 1.44 -0.96 -18.90
CA GLY A 346 1.94 0.21 -18.17
C GLY A 346 1.90 0.02 -16.66
N GLY A 347 2.99 0.36 -15.97
CA GLY A 347 3.06 0.28 -14.52
C GLY A 347 4.40 -0.18 -13.98
N SER A 348 4.42 -0.40 -12.67
CA SER A 348 5.64 -0.71 -11.93
C SER A 348 5.78 -2.23 -11.70
N TYR A 349 6.96 -2.76 -11.99
CA TYR A 349 7.28 -4.18 -11.87
C TYR A 349 8.57 -4.37 -11.07
N ARG A 350 8.57 -5.32 -10.16
CA ARG A 350 9.74 -5.73 -9.40
C ARG A 350 10.43 -6.90 -10.08
N LEU A 351 11.74 -6.77 -10.24
CA LEU A 351 12.59 -7.81 -10.82
C LEU A 351 13.24 -8.60 -9.68
N VAL A 352 12.90 -9.87 -9.54
CA VAL A 352 13.35 -10.71 -8.42
C VAL A 352 14.29 -11.78 -8.96
N THR A 353 15.47 -11.90 -8.37
CA THR A 353 16.40 -13.02 -8.60
C THR A 353 16.30 -14.00 -7.43
N ILE A 354 16.12 -15.27 -7.72
CA ILE A 354 16.05 -16.34 -6.72
C ILE A 354 17.16 -17.34 -7.03
N VAL A 355 17.85 -17.80 -5.99
CA VAL A 355 18.79 -18.91 -6.08
C VAL A 355 18.29 -20.02 -5.16
N THR A 356 18.13 -21.21 -5.71
CA THR A 356 17.79 -22.43 -4.94
C THR A 356 18.95 -23.42 -5.02
N GLY A 357 19.01 -24.36 -4.07
CA GLY A 357 19.92 -25.49 -4.14
C GLY A 357 19.47 -26.52 -5.18
N ALA A 358 20.14 -27.68 -5.18
CA ALA A 358 19.80 -28.83 -6.04
C ALA A 358 18.38 -29.37 -5.82
N ASN A 359 17.79 -29.11 -4.64
CA ASN A 359 16.35 -29.21 -4.43
C ASN A 359 15.73 -27.81 -4.52
N VAL A 360 14.73 -27.64 -5.38
CA VAL A 360 14.11 -26.33 -5.66
C VAL A 360 13.42 -25.74 -4.42
N ASP A 361 13.05 -26.59 -3.45
CA ASP A 361 12.50 -26.17 -2.15
C ASP A 361 13.55 -25.54 -1.22
N ASP A 362 14.84 -25.77 -1.47
CA ASP A 362 15.95 -25.21 -0.68
C ASP A 362 16.31 -23.82 -1.21
N GLN A 363 15.57 -22.82 -0.76
CA GLN A 363 15.78 -21.44 -1.17
C GLN A 363 17.02 -20.84 -0.49
N LEU A 364 18.06 -20.63 -1.28
CA LEU A 364 19.32 -20.08 -0.81
C LEU A 364 19.29 -18.54 -0.79
N LEU A 365 18.72 -17.90 -1.82
CA LEU A 365 18.57 -16.45 -1.93
C LEU A 365 17.21 -16.09 -2.51
N ARG A 366 16.57 -15.06 -1.95
CA ARG A 366 15.53 -14.27 -2.62
C ARG A 366 15.98 -12.83 -2.65
N ASP A 367 16.36 -12.36 -3.82
CA ASP A 367 16.73 -10.98 -4.04
C ASP A 367 15.54 -10.20 -4.60
N GLU A 368 14.95 -9.36 -3.76
CA GLU A 368 13.89 -8.40 -4.11
C GLU A 368 14.51 -7.19 -4.84
N GLY A 369 15.04 -7.46 -6.04
CA GLY A 369 15.81 -6.53 -6.88
C GLY A 369 15.07 -5.27 -7.34
N PRO A 370 15.58 -4.57 -8.37
CA PRO A 370 15.08 -3.24 -8.72
C PRO A 370 13.65 -3.26 -9.22
N VAL A 371 12.97 -2.11 -9.07
CA VAL A 371 11.66 -1.85 -9.66
C VAL A 371 11.86 -1.04 -10.94
N ILE A 372 11.24 -1.49 -12.02
CA ILE A 372 11.13 -0.75 -13.28
C ILE A 372 9.71 -0.23 -13.45
N TYR A 373 9.57 0.92 -14.09
CA TYR A 373 8.31 1.47 -14.57
C TYR A 373 8.28 1.34 -16.09
N VAL A 374 7.30 0.60 -16.59
CA VAL A 374 7.03 0.49 -18.03
C VAL A 374 6.01 1.56 -18.39
N GLU A 375 6.33 2.37 -19.40
CA GLU A 375 5.45 3.43 -19.88
C GLU A 375 4.09 2.86 -20.33
N PRO A 376 2.95 3.40 -19.86
CA PRO A 376 1.64 2.95 -20.30
C PRO A 376 1.38 3.31 -21.75
N ARG A 377 0.92 2.33 -22.53
CA ARG A 377 0.22 2.60 -23.78
C ARG A 377 -1.19 3.05 -23.44
N VAL A 378 -1.52 4.24 -23.91
CA VAL A 378 -2.83 4.85 -23.76
C VAL A 378 -3.86 3.94 -24.43
N GLY A 379 -4.68 3.24 -23.64
CA GLY A 379 -5.70 2.31 -24.13
C GLY A 379 -5.51 0.84 -23.74
N THR A 380 -4.33 0.43 -23.29
CA THR A 380 -4.08 -0.94 -22.84
C THR A 380 -4.30 -1.05 -21.33
N TRP A 381 -5.08 -2.05 -20.92
CA TRP A 381 -5.33 -2.38 -19.52
C TRP A 381 -5.05 -3.86 -19.30
N GLY A 382 -4.22 -4.21 -18.32
CA GLY A 382 -3.91 -5.61 -18.04
C GLY A 382 -2.55 -5.80 -17.37
N ILE A 383 -2.08 -7.05 -17.32
CA ILE A 383 -0.76 -7.43 -16.76
C ILE A 383 0.31 -7.56 -17.87
N VAL A 384 -0.14 -7.79 -19.11
CA VAL A 384 0.69 -7.95 -20.31
C VAL A 384 0.10 -7.06 -21.40
N ASP A 385 0.95 -6.32 -22.12
CA ASP A 385 0.54 -5.63 -23.35
C ASP A 385 0.70 -6.62 -24.52
N PRO A 386 -0.41 -7.06 -25.17
CA PRO A 386 -0.34 -8.01 -26.27
C PRO A 386 0.15 -7.38 -27.59
N PHE A 387 0.34 -6.05 -27.64
CA PHE A 387 0.63 -5.29 -28.87
C PHE A 387 -0.43 -5.49 -29.95
N ALA A 388 -1.68 -5.69 -29.55
CA ALA A 388 -2.79 -5.89 -30.47
C ALA A 388 -3.11 -4.60 -31.24
N THR A 389 -3.39 -4.72 -32.53
CA THR A 389 -4.00 -3.67 -33.36
C THR A 389 -5.48 -3.98 -33.56
N ILE A 390 -6.31 -2.95 -33.59
CA ILE A 390 -7.74 -3.06 -33.88
C ILE A 390 -7.98 -2.44 -35.26
N GLU A 391 -8.32 -3.27 -36.24
CA GLU A 391 -8.73 -2.82 -37.57
C GLU A 391 -10.25 -2.97 -37.74
N ILE A 392 -10.92 -1.93 -38.23
CA ILE A 392 -12.35 -1.94 -38.56
C ILE A 392 -12.49 -1.52 -40.02
N ASP A 393 -13.10 -2.39 -40.84
CA ASP A 393 -13.24 -2.21 -42.29
C ASP A 393 -11.91 -1.93 -43.03
N GLY A 394 -10.81 -2.50 -42.52
CA GLY A 394 -9.47 -2.31 -43.07
C GLY A 394 -8.80 -0.98 -42.68
N GLU A 395 -9.46 -0.15 -41.87
CA GLU A 395 -8.85 1.03 -41.26
C GLU A 395 -8.33 0.69 -39.86
N ASP A 396 -7.09 1.07 -39.56
CA ASP A 396 -6.55 0.98 -38.20
C ASP A 396 -7.30 1.95 -37.28
N ARG A 397 -7.97 1.39 -36.27
CA ARG A 397 -8.72 2.07 -35.21
C ARG A 397 -8.09 1.86 -33.84
N THR A 398 -6.83 1.41 -33.78
CA THR A 398 -6.10 1.26 -32.53
C THR A 398 -5.91 2.64 -31.89
N TRP A 399 -6.45 2.82 -30.69
CA TRP A 399 -6.25 4.07 -29.94
C TRP A 399 -4.83 4.07 -29.35
N ASN A 400 -3.96 4.96 -29.84
CA ASN A 400 -2.56 5.11 -29.43
C ASN A 400 -2.16 6.60 -29.49
N GLU A 401 -2.57 7.42 -28.52
CA GLU A 401 -2.04 8.78 -28.37
C GLU A 401 -1.25 8.92 -27.07
N SER A 402 0.07 8.78 -27.14
CA SER A 402 0.97 9.12 -26.04
C SER A 402 1.07 10.63 -25.89
N VAL A 403 0.80 11.12 -24.68
CA VAL A 403 0.94 12.53 -24.30
C VAL A 403 2.41 12.93 -24.38
N MET A 404 2.74 13.69 -25.41
CA MET A 404 3.97 14.48 -25.48
C MET A 404 4.02 15.46 -24.29
N LEU A 405 4.76 15.13 -23.24
CA LEU A 405 5.29 16.12 -22.31
C LEU A 405 6.39 16.92 -23.05
N ARG A 406 5.99 17.85 -23.92
CA ARG A 406 6.89 18.90 -24.39
C ARG A 406 7.15 19.84 -23.22
N GLY A 407 8.36 19.76 -22.65
CA GLY A 407 8.90 20.81 -21.80
C GLY A 407 8.81 22.18 -22.49
N PRO A 408 8.81 23.29 -21.73
CA PRO A 408 8.59 24.62 -22.29
C PRO A 408 9.61 24.89 -23.38
N GLN A 409 9.14 25.04 -24.62
CA GLN A 409 9.96 25.54 -25.71
C GLN A 409 10.44 26.94 -25.33
N SER A 410 11.74 27.05 -25.10
CA SER A 410 12.45 28.32 -25.08
C SER A 410 12.17 29.03 -26.41
N GLN A 411 11.35 30.08 -26.35
CA GLN A 411 11.34 31.08 -27.40
C GLN A 411 12.70 31.77 -27.40
N GLU A 412 13.44 31.65 -28.49
CA GLU A 412 14.47 32.63 -28.85
C GLU A 412 14.43 32.93 -30.35
N PRO A 413 14.91 34.12 -30.75
CA PRO A 413 14.13 35.04 -31.55
C PRO A 413 14.50 34.98 -33.04
N GLY A 414 13.60 35.53 -33.84
CA GLY A 414 13.73 35.59 -35.29
C GLY A 414 15.08 36.11 -35.78
N SER A 415 15.54 35.52 -36.87
CA SER A 415 16.46 36.18 -37.79
C SER A 415 15.84 36.19 -39.18
N ARG A 416 15.77 37.41 -39.71
CA ARG A 416 15.42 37.76 -41.08
C ARG A 416 16.41 37.07 -42.03
N HIS A 417 15.92 36.51 -43.14
CA HIS A 417 16.20 37.02 -44.48
C HIS A 417 15.27 36.41 -45.53
#